data_AF-A0A068DQ75-F1
#
_entry.id   AF-A0A068DQ75-F1
#
_cell.length_a   1.000
_cell.length_b   1.000
_cell.length_c   1.000
_cell.angle_alpha   90.00
_cell.angle_beta   90.00
_cell.angle_gamma   90.00
#
_symmetry.space_group_name_H-M   'P 1'
#
loop_
_entity.id
_entity.type
_entity.pdbx_description
1 polymer ?
#
loop_
_entity_poly.entity_id
_entity_poly.type
_entity_poly.pdbx_seq_one_letter_code
_entity_poly.pdbx_strand_id
1 'polypeptide(L)'
;MKFVKNCKRLGRGQASGKGGTSTRGHKGAKSRSGNSTKFGFEGGQMPLQRRIPKFGFKNIHRKCYVGINIDVLQNLVDKGKIKTEVNPIILQKLGLVSKNKLVKILGRGKLTSQINFSALKFSKSALKAIQKVGGKIF
;
A
#
# COMPACT_ATOMS: atom_id res chain seq x y z
N MET A 1 13.26 -3.03 23.09
CA MET A 1 12.82 -2.07 24.13
C MET A 1 11.47 -1.49 23.74
N LYS A 2 10.39 -1.81 24.48
CA LYS A 2 9.08 -1.13 24.29
C LYS A 2 9.19 0.24 24.93
N PHE A 3 9.05 1.32 24.17
CA PHE A 3 8.87 2.65 24.73
C PHE A 3 7.52 2.67 25.46
N VAL A 4 7.54 2.48 26.78
CA VAL A 4 6.34 2.63 27.61
C VAL A 4 6.06 4.13 27.71
N LYS A 5 5.04 4.59 26.97
CA LYS A 5 4.59 5.97 27.04
C LYS A 5 3.85 6.16 28.36
N ASN A 6 4.48 6.81 29.34
CA ASN A 6 3.84 7.15 30.61
C ASN A 6 2.72 8.18 30.39
N CYS A 7 1.49 7.71 30.23
CA CYS A 7 0.30 8.55 30.16
C CYS A 7 -0.04 9.06 31.56
N LYS A 8 0.18 10.36 31.80
CA LYS A 8 -0.22 11.02 33.05
C LYS A 8 -1.74 10.92 33.23
N ARG A 9 -2.18 10.47 34.42
CA ARG A 9 -3.60 10.42 34.82
C ARG A 9 -4.19 11.83 34.89
N LEU A 10 -5.28 12.07 34.15
CA LEU A 10 -5.95 13.38 34.07
C LEU A 10 -6.70 13.71 35.38
N GLY A 11 -6.84 15.00 35.70
CA GLY A 11 -7.61 15.44 36.87
C GLY A 11 -6.98 15.05 38.21
N ARG A 12 -5.65 15.14 38.34
CA ARG A 12 -4.90 14.78 39.57
C ARG A 12 -4.03 15.94 40.04
N GLY A 13 -4.68 17.02 40.49
CA GLY A 13 -4.02 18.21 41.04
C GLY A 13 -3.52 19.19 39.98
N GLN A 14 -3.42 20.47 40.35
CA GLN A 14 -3.00 21.55 39.45
C GLN A 14 -1.53 21.41 39.02
N ALA A 15 -0.64 20.96 39.92
CA ALA A 15 0.78 20.74 39.64
C ALA A 15 1.05 19.74 38.49
N SER A 16 0.08 18.87 38.18
CA SER A 16 0.17 17.94 37.04
C SER A 16 0.04 18.60 35.66
N GLY A 17 -0.35 19.89 35.61
CA GLY A 17 -0.64 20.64 34.38
C GLY A 17 -1.94 20.24 33.69
N LYS A 18 -2.66 19.24 34.21
CA LYS A 18 -3.93 18.71 33.67
C LYS A 18 -5.01 18.58 34.75
N GLY A 19 -4.88 19.34 35.83
CA GLY A 19 -5.88 19.48 36.88
C GLY A 19 -7.04 20.40 36.47
N GLY A 20 -8.10 20.44 37.30
CA GLY A 20 -9.28 21.27 37.03
C GLY A 20 -10.08 20.76 35.83
N THR A 21 -9.97 21.43 34.68
CA THR A 21 -10.75 21.14 33.47
C THR A 21 -10.32 19.88 32.71
N SER A 22 -9.30 19.16 33.20
CA SER A 22 -8.85 17.86 32.67
C SER A 22 -8.67 17.87 31.14
N THR A 23 -8.06 18.94 30.61
CA THR A 23 -7.81 19.18 29.16
C THR A 23 -9.04 19.37 28.27
N ARG A 24 -10.24 19.47 28.84
CA ARG A 24 -11.50 19.64 28.09
C ARG A 24 -11.98 21.09 27.99
N GLY A 25 -11.31 22.03 28.64
CA GLY A 25 -11.72 23.44 28.70
C GLY A 25 -12.94 23.66 29.62
N HIS A 26 -13.62 24.80 29.44
CA HIS A 26 -14.80 25.17 30.23
C HIS A 26 -16.11 24.59 29.67
N LYS A 27 -17.25 25.11 30.13
CA LYS A 27 -18.60 24.58 29.86
C LYS A 27 -18.92 24.64 28.35
N GLY A 28 -18.92 23.48 27.67
CA GLY A 28 -19.33 23.35 26.26
C GLY A 28 -19.71 21.92 25.89
N ALA A 29 -20.28 21.70 24.71
CA ALA A 29 -20.69 20.35 24.28
C ALA A 29 -19.52 19.34 24.32
N LYS A 30 -18.32 19.77 23.90
CA LYS A 30 -17.09 18.97 23.93
C LYS A 30 -16.60 18.58 25.33
N SER A 31 -17.02 19.30 26.37
CA SER A 31 -16.59 19.04 27.74
C SER A 31 -17.49 18.04 28.47
N ARG A 32 -18.68 17.72 27.93
CA ARG A 32 -19.65 16.79 28.52
C ARG A 32 -19.21 15.34 28.36
N SER A 33 -19.61 14.51 29.33
CA SER A 33 -19.38 13.06 29.25
C SER A 33 -20.12 12.47 28.06
N GLY A 34 -19.48 11.54 27.35
CA GLY A 34 -20.09 10.88 26.17
C GLY A 34 -20.13 11.72 24.89
N ASN A 35 -19.57 12.94 24.88
CA ASN A 35 -19.55 13.75 23.66
C ASN A 35 -18.70 13.08 22.56
N SER A 36 -19.33 12.77 21.43
CA SER A 36 -18.67 12.35 20.20
C SER A 36 -19.22 13.17 19.02
N THR A 37 -18.34 13.80 18.27
CA THR A 37 -18.71 14.49 17.03
C THR A 37 -18.61 13.51 15.87
N LYS A 38 -19.66 13.41 15.05
CA LYS A 38 -19.63 12.59 13.84
C LYS A 38 -18.54 13.13 12.90
N PHE A 39 -17.71 12.25 12.34
CA PHE A 39 -16.60 12.65 11.46
C PHE A 39 -17.06 13.50 10.27
N GLY A 40 -18.24 13.22 9.71
CA GLY A 40 -18.82 13.98 8.59
C GLY A 40 -19.76 15.12 9.00
N PHE A 41 -19.68 15.65 10.22
CA PHE A 41 -20.52 16.77 10.67
C PHE A 41 -19.76 18.10 10.59
N GLU A 42 -20.23 19.00 9.73
CA GLU A 42 -19.61 20.32 9.45
C GLU A 42 -20.40 21.47 10.10
N GLY A 43 -20.89 21.28 11.32
CA GLY A 43 -21.50 22.36 12.12
C GLY A 43 -22.88 22.84 11.66
N GLY A 44 -23.57 22.08 10.82
CA GLY A 44 -24.92 22.39 10.30
C GLY A 44 -24.97 22.59 8.79
N GLN A 45 -23.83 22.84 8.14
CA GLN A 45 -23.72 22.88 6.69
C GLN A 45 -23.90 21.47 6.08
N MET A 46 -24.38 21.39 4.84
CA MET A 46 -24.34 20.15 4.06
C MET A 46 -22.89 19.67 3.91
N PRO A 47 -22.56 18.45 4.38
CA PRO A 47 -21.17 18.01 4.40
C PRO A 47 -20.65 17.72 2.99
N LEU A 48 -19.34 17.82 2.81
CA LEU A 48 -18.67 17.65 1.53
C LEU A 48 -19.06 16.34 0.81
N GLN A 49 -19.17 15.25 1.56
CA GLN A 49 -19.58 13.93 1.06
C GLN A 49 -20.99 13.89 0.41
N ARG A 50 -21.85 14.87 0.70
CA ARG A 50 -23.18 15.03 0.10
C ARG A 50 -23.20 16.10 -0.99
N ARG A 51 -22.30 17.08 -0.93
CA ARG A 51 -22.18 18.14 -1.94
C ARG A 51 -21.58 17.62 -3.24
N ILE A 52 -20.63 16.69 -3.15
CA ILE A 52 -19.94 16.12 -4.31
C ILE A 52 -20.75 14.94 -4.87
N PRO A 53 -21.03 14.91 -6.20
CA PRO A 53 -21.71 13.78 -6.80
C PRO A 53 -20.85 12.51 -6.78
N LYS A 54 -21.49 11.35 -6.66
CA LYS A 54 -20.82 10.06 -6.87
C LYS A 54 -20.65 9.84 -8.36
N PHE A 55 -19.44 9.53 -8.81
CA PHE A 55 -19.14 9.29 -10.23
C PHE A 55 -18.58 7.89 -10.46
N GLY A 56 -18.95 7.30 -11.60
CA GLY A 56 -18.44 6.00 -12.07
C GLY A 56 -19.05 4.79 -11.37
N PHE A 57 -18.49 3.62 -11.67
CA PHE A 57 -18.87 2.32 -11.10
C PHE A 57 -17.63 1.46 -10.84
N LYS A 58 -17.75 0.47 -9.95
CA LYS A 58 -16.68 -0.49 -9.65
C LYS A 58 -16.90 -1.79 -10.44
N ASN A 59 -15.99 -2.12 -11.35
CA ASN A 59 -16.03 -3.38 -12.10
C ASN A 59 -15.78 -4.59 -11.17
N ILE A 60 -16.75 -5.52 -11.12
CA ILE A 60 -16.71 -6.75 -10.29
C ILE A 60 -15.66 -7.74 -10.82
N HIS A 61 -15.47 -7.81 -12.13
CA HIS A 61 -14.55 -8.76 -12.78
C HIS A 61 -13.15 -8.19 -13.02
N ARG A 62 -12.77 -7.13 -12.29
CA ARG A 62 -11.44 -6.51 -12.43
C ARG A 62 -10.33 -7.48 -11.98
N LYS A 63 -9.56 -7.98 -12.94
CA LYS A 63 -8.34 -8.76 -12.68
C LYS A 63 -7.20 -7.82 -12.26
N CYS A 64 -6.77 -7.90 -11.00
CA CYS A 64 -5.65 -7.12 -10.48
C CYS A 64 -4.33 -7.90 -10.67
N TYR A 65 -3.36 -7.26 -11.33
CA TYR A 65 -2.03 -7.79 -11.53
C TYR A 65 -1.04 -7.11 -10.59
N VAL A 66 -0.10 -7.88 -10.05
CA VAL A 66 1.10 -7.36 -9.40
C VAL A 66 2.10 -7.03 -10.50
N GLY A 67 2.45 -5.74 -10.61
CA GLY A 67 3.43 -5.26 -11.58
C GLY A 67 4.84 -5.46 -11.05
N ILE A 68 5.66 -6.22 -11.79
CA ILE A 68 7.09 -6.38 -11.50
C ILE A 68 7.87 -5.80 -12.65
N ASN A 69 8.82 -4.92 -12.34
CA ASN A 69 9.65 -4.28 -13.35
C ASN A 69 10.89 -5.13 -13.67
N ILE A 70 11.42 -4.93 -14.87
CA ILE A 70 12.60 -5.63 -15.37
C ILE A 70 13.87 -5.26 -14.59
N ASP A 71 14.02 -4.01 -14.16
CA ASP A 71 15.12 -3.56 -13.29
C ASP A 71 15.23 -4.39 -11.99
N VAL A 72 14.10 -4.67 -11.34
CA VAL A 72 14.04 -5.48 -10.11
C VAL A 72 14.49 -6.90 -10.41
N LEU A 73 14.09 -7.47 -11.55
CA LEU A 73 14.50 -8.81 -11.96
C LEU A 73 16.00 -8.87 -12.24
N GLN A 74 16.55 -7.87 -12.94
CA GLN A 74 17.99 -7.80 -13.18
C GLN A 74 18.77 -7.75 -11.86
N ASN A 75 18.37 -6.88 -10.93
CA ASN A 75 18.99 -6.78 -9.61
C ASN A 75 18.95 -8.10 -8.82
N LEU A 76 17.94 -8.94 -9.05
CA LEU A 76 17.82 -10.25 -8.40
C LEU A 76 18.70 -11.30 -9.07
N VAL A 77 18.92 -11.20 -10.37
CA VAL A 77 19.90 -12.01 -11.09
C VAL A 77 21.32 -11.64 -10.67
N ASP A 78 21.63 -10.36 -10.57
CA ASP A 78 22.95 -9.88 -10.13
C ASP A 78 23.27 -10.34 -8.70
N LYS A 79 22.24 -10.46 -7.84
CA LYS A 79 22.34 -11.03 -6.48
C LYS A 79 22.34 -12.56 -6.44
N GLY A 80 22.31 -13.24 -7.59
CA GLY A 80 22.31 -14.70 -7.69
C GLY A 80 21.03 -15.39 -7.20
N LYS A 81 19.96 -14.63 -6.93
CA LYS A 81 18.69 -15.15 -6.41
C LYS A 81 17.81 -15.77 -7.49
N ILE A 82 17.99 -15.36 -8.73
CA ILE A 82 17.32 -15.89 -9.93
C ILE A 82 18.42 -16.28 -10.91
N LYS A 83 18.40 -17.51 -11.42
CA LYS A 83 19.43 -18.02 -12.33
C LYS A 83 18.94 -18.08 -13.77
N THR A 84 17.83 -18.78 -14.02
CA THR A 84 17.45 -19.13 -15.40
C THR A 84 15.97 -18.91 -15.72
N GLU A 85 15.09 -19.09 -14.72
CA GLU A 85 13.65 -19.05 -14.93
C GLU A 85 12.93 -18.15 -13.92
N VAL A 86 11.93 -17.42 -14.40
CA VAL A 86 11.04 -16.59 -13.60
C VAL A 86 9.62 -17.11 -13.72
N ASN A 87 9.20 -17.81 -12.67
CA ASN A 87 7.86 -18.36 -12.52
C ASN A 87 7.15 -17.68 -11.34
N PRO A 88 5.80 -17.63 -11.31
CA PRO A 88 5.06 -17.08 -10.17
C PRO A 88 5.46 -17.69 -8.82
N ILE A 89 5.82 -18.97 -8.80
CA ILE A 89 6.27 -19.70 -7.60
C ILE A 89 7.62 -19.17 -7.10
N ILE A 90 8.57 -18.87 -7.99
CA ILE A 90 9.88 -18.31 -7.63
C ILE A 90 9.71 -16.90 -7.09
N LEU A 91 8.88 -16.09 -7.75
CA LEU A 91 8.57 -14.74 -7.30
C LEU A 91 7.89 -14.72 -5.92
N GLN A 92 7.07 -15.72 -5.62
CA GLN A 92 6.48 -15.90 -4.30
C GLN A 92 7.53 -16.25 -3.24
N LYS A 93 8.43 -17.22 -3.53
CA LYS A 93 9.52 -17.59 -2.61
C LYS A 93 10.44 -16.41 -2.29
N LEU A 94 10.64 -15.52 -3.26
CA LEU A 94 11.43 -14.29 -3.09
C LEU A 94 10.67 -13.15 -2.37
N GLY A 95 9.40 -13.34 -2.03
CA GLY A 95 8.58 -12.35 -1.33
C GLY A 95 8.10 -11.18 -2.21
N LEU A 96 8.23 -11.29 -3.53
CA LEU A 96 7.82 -10.24 -4.47
C LEU A 96 6.31 -10.27 -4.76
N VAL A 97 5.70 -11.44 -4.58
CA VAL A 97 4.30 -11.69 -4.90
C VAL A 97 3.65 -12.52 -3.80
N SER A 98 2.45 -12.15 -3.39
CA SER A 98 1.63 -12.94 -2.46
C SER A 98 1.05 -14.19 -3.14
N LYS A 99 0.71 -15.21 -2.35
CA LYS A 99 -0.04 -16.39 -2.81
C LYS A 99 -1.29 -15.96 -3.61
N ASN A 100 -1.57 -16.67 -4.71
CA ASN A 100 -2.75 -16.50 -5.58
C ASN A 100 -2.91 -15.14 -6.27
N LYS A 101 -1.82 -14.39 -6.48
CA LYS A 101 -1.86 -13.14 -7.26
C LYS A 101 -1.39 -13.37 -8.69
N LEU A 102 -2.09 -12.74 -9.64
CA LEU A 102 -1.65 -12.67 -11.02
C LEU A 102 -0.50 -11.68 -11.15
N VAL A 103 0.46 -11.96 -12.02
CA VAL A 103 1.67 -11.14 -12.17
C VAL A 103 1.77 -10.62 -13.60
N LYS A 104 2.22 -9.37 -13.73
CA LYS A 104 2.52 -8.73 -15.01
C LYS A 104 3.91 -8.11 -14.99
N ILE A 105 4.74 -8.44 -15.98
CA ILE A 105 6.07 -7.85 -16.15
C ILE A 105 5.98 -6.52 -16.92
N LEU A 106 6.63 -5.50 -16.35
CA LEU A 106 6.62 -4.12 -16.80
C LEU A 106 8.02 -3.70 -17.26
N GLY A 107 8.09 -2.91 -18.33
CA GLY A 107 9.33 -2.60 -19.02
C GLY A 107 10.15 -1.44 -18.47
N ARG A 108 10.18 -1.22 -17.14
CA ARG A 108 11.04 -0.19 -16.54
C ARG A 108 12.45 -0.73 -16.35
N GLY A 109 13.44 -0.02 -16.88
CA GLY A 109 14.86 -0.35 -16.76
C GLY A 109 15.43 -1.13 -17.94
N LYS A 110 16.63 -1.70 -17.75
CA LYS A 110 17.34 -2.52 -18.75
C LYS A 110 17.48 -3.95 -18.23
N LEU A 111 17.28 -4.91 -19.12
CA LEU A 111 17.65 -6.31 -18.89
C LEU A 111 18.95 -6.57 -19.65
N THR A 112 19.89 -7.25 -19.02
CA THR A 112 21.14 -7.71 -19.65
C THR A 112 21.25 -9.23 -19.62
N SER A 113 20.62 -9.88 -18.64
CA SER A 113 20.66 -11.33 -18.49
C SER A 113 19.56 -12.03 -19.30
N GLN A 114 19.91 -13.14 -19.94
CA GLN A 114 18.95 -13.99 -20.65
C GLN A 114 18.15 -14.80 -19.63
N ILE A 115 16.85 -14.52 -19.53
CA ILE A 115 15.94 -15.13 -18.56
C ILE A 115 14.72 -15.70 -19.29
N ASN A 116 14.28 -16.88 -18.87
CA ASN A 116 13.05 -17.50 -19.32
C ASN A 116 11.88 -17.12 -18.40
N PHE A 117 10.74 -16.76 -18.97
CA PHE A 117 9.54 -16.39 -18.20
C PHE A 117 8.40 -17.35 -18.50
N SER A 118 7.67 -17.82 -17.48
CA SER A 118 6.51 -18.71 -17.67
C SER A 118 5.24 -18.21 -16.99
N ALA A 119 4.10 -18.27 -17.69
CA ALA A 119 2.75 -18.03 -17.14
C ALA A 119 2.54 -16.61 -16.56
N LEU A 120 3.12 -15.60 -17.21
CA LEU A 120 3.05 -14.18 -16.83
C LEU A 120 2.44 -13.33 -17.95
N LYS A 121 1.83 -12.19 -17.61
CA LYS A 121 1.48 -11.16 -18.62
C LYS A 121 2.65 -10.20 -18.82
N PHE A 122 2.77 -9.62 -20.01
CA PHE A 122 3.81 -8.65 -20.32
C PHE A 122 3.23 -7.33 -20.82
N SER A 123 3.98 -6.25 -20.59
CA SER A 123 3.79 -4.98 -21.29
C SER A 123 4.51 -5.00 -22.65
N LYS A 124 4.07 -4.17 -23.60
CA LYS A 124 4.70 -4.09 -24.93
C LYS A 124 6.19 -3.72 -24.85
N SER A 125 6.56 -2.83 -23.93
CA SER A 125 7.96 -2.46 -23.69
C SER A 125 8.76 -3.61 -23.08
N ALA A 126 8.18 -4.35 -22.13
CA ALA A 126 8.85 -5.52 -21.54
C ALA A 126 9.12 -6.61 -22.57
N LEU A 127 8.17 -6.91 -23.46
CA LEU A 127 8.36 -7.90 -24.53
C LEU A 127 9.56 -7.56 -25.41
N LYS A 128 9.65 -6.31 -25.88
CA LYS A 128 10.77 -5.83 -26.70
C LYS A 128 12.11 -5.93 -25.97
N ALA A 129 12.14 -5.57 -24.69
CA ALA A 129 13.35 -5.65 -23.88
C ALA A 129 13.83 -7.09 -23.67
N ILE A 130 12.91 -8.03 -23.40
CA ILE A 130 13.22 -9.45 -23.19
C ILE A 130 13.71 -10.10 -24.50
N GLN A 131 13.02 -9.83 -25.62
CA GLN A 131 13.40 -10.34 -26.95
C GLN A 131 14.77 -9.82 -27.40
N LYS A 132 15.10 -8.56 -27.10
CA LYS A 132 16.42 -7.98 -27.43
C LYS A 132 17.58 -8.71 -26.75
N VAL A 133 17.35 -9.29 -25.58
CA VAL A 133 18.34 -10.07 -24.81
C VAL A 133 18.29 -11.57 -25.16
N GLY A 134 17.35 -11.99 -26.03
CA GLY A 134 17.17 -13.39 -26.42
C GLY A 134 16.47 -14.25 -25.36
N GLY A 135 15.77 -13.64 -24.40
CA GLY A 135 14.99 -14.38 -23.39
C GLY A 135 13.74 -15.01 -24.00
N LYS A 136 13.37 -16.22 -23.54
CA LYS A 136 12.16 -16.92 -24.01
C LYS A 136 10.97 -16.62 -23.09
N ILE A 137 9.79 -16.54 -23.69
CA ILE A 137 8.52 -16.33 -23.00
C ILE A 137 7.63 -17.54 -23.27
N PHE A 138 7.17 -18.18 -22.21
CA PHE A 138 6.33 -19.39 -22.19
C PHE A 138 4.96 -19.10 -21.56
#